data_AF-A0A354R718-F1
#
_entry.id   AF-A0A354R718-F1
#
_cell.length_a   1.000
_cell.length_b   1.000
_cell.length_c   1.000
_cell.angle_alpha   90.00
_cell.angle_beta   90.00
_cell.angle_gamma   90.00
#
_symmetry.space_group_name_H-M   'P 1'
#
loop_
_entity.id
_entity.type
_entity.pdbx_description
1 polymer ?
#
loop_
_entity_poly.entity_id
_entity_poly.type
_entity_poly.pdbx_seq_one_letter_code
_entity_poly.pdbx_strand_id
1 'polypeptide(L)'
;MTKILHVFVYLFVALSGAALWFELQLNAQRDTLADRGRLQEDYLVKIASTIEKAEPDKGVTTEMRMDISPVDAKIVDVPETENVLEDYKYYLEKQSLETFSWGMRERQQLHNVYVTDAEGKPVMDGGRPLMDGPGTEKDLLEQLFQACSAQQARLNTTREALKNLRDRLEQAVSEINKLKPELRQAKVAEVEAVSQKDKAAKDQDVMEAQNVKIRSQIDELNAEIASLRDEVVSARDETDAAKEDLAKALRENEQLKKISKDAFALANSGPAPEAGSDAPITLPAGDKGTVVEADTEDLFAIVKLSDEALKELKGPELSRPLPHIELSVKRPGYKGPAGEFIGRLRLRQEVPGKNYVVCDILANWSQGEIKSNDVIFAD
;
A
#
# COMPACT_ATOMS: atom_id res chain seq x y z
N MET A 1 -102.30 81.58 -0.23
CA MET A 1 -101.49 80.97 -1.31
C MET A 1 -100.00 81.23 -1.16
N THR A 2 -99.55 82.46 -0.88
CA THR A 2 -98.11 82.81 -0.79
C THR A 2 -97.30 82.01 0.23
N LYS A 3 -97.83 81.76 1.45
CA LYS A 3 -97.09 80.99 2.48
C LYS A 3 -96.82 79.53 2.08
N ILE A 4 -97.78 78.88 1.41
CA ILE A 4 -97.66 77.49 0.97
C ILE A 4 -96.60 77.38 -0.14
N LEU A 5 -96.58 78.35 -1.07
CA LEU A 5 -95.55 78.42 -2.11
C LEU A 5 -94.14 78.54 -1.51
N HIS A 6 -93.96 79.37 -0.48
CA HIS A 6 -92.66 79.50 0.20
C HIS A 6 -92.20 78.19 0.83
N VAL A 7 -93.11 77.44 1.46
CA VAL A 7 -92.79 76.11 2.02
C VAL A 7 -92.33 75.14 0.94
N PHE A 8 -93.00 75.10 -0.22
CA PHE A 8 -92.57 74.28 -1.35
C PHE A 8 -91.22 74.70 -1.92
N VAL A 9 -90.93 76.01 -1.99
CA VAL A 9 -89.62 76.51 -2.44
C VAL A 9 -88.52 76.08 -1.47
N TYR A 10 -88.73 76.21 -0.15
CA TYR A 10 -87.74 75.74 0.84
C TYR A 10 -87.53 74.23 0.78
N LEU A 11 -88.60 73.46 0.59
CA LEU A 11 -88.52 72.00 0.45
C LEU A 11 -87.78 71.61 -0.83
N PHE A 12 -88.01 72.30 -1.94
CA PHE A 12 -87.29 72.07 -3.19
C PHE A 12 -85.80 72.40 -3.08
N VAL A 13 -85.45 73.51 -2.42
CA VAL A 13 -84.04 73.87 -2.16
C VAL A 13 -83.38 72.84 -1.25
N ALA A 14 -84.06 72.37 -0.20
CA ALA A 14 -83.54 71.35 0.70
C ALA A 14 -83.32 70.01 -0.03
N LEU A 15 -84.28 69.57 -0.86
CA LEU A 15 -84.15 68.35 -1.67
C LEU A 15 -83.04 68.47 -2.72
N SER A 16 -82.91 69.64 -3.36
CA SER A 16 -81.84 69.89 -4.33
C SER A 16 -80.47 69.90 -3.66
N GLY A 17 -80.35 70.49 -2.47
CA GLY A 17 -79.13 70.46 -1.67
C GLY A 17 -78.75 69.04 -1.23
N ALA A 18 -79.74 68.23 -0.81
CA ALA A 18 -79.54 66.83 -0.48
C ALA A 18 -79.11 66.00 -1.71
N ALA A 19 -79.74 66.21 -2.86
CA ALA A 19 -79.38 65.55 -4.11
C ALA A 19 -77.94 65.87 -4.53
N LEU A 20 -77.53 67.15 -4.44
CA LEU A 20 -76.16 67.58 -4.74
C LEU A 20 -75.15 66.95 -3.76
N TRP A 21 -75.49 66.85 -2.47
CA TRP A 21 -74.63 66.18 -1.50
C TRP A 21 -74.47 64.68 -1.79
N PHE A 22 -75.56 63.97 -2.15
CA PHE A 22 -75.48 62.57 -2.57
C PHE A 22 -74.66 62.40 -3.85
N GLU A 23 -74.79 63.30 -4.82
CA GLU A 23 -73.99 63.29 -6.04
C GLU A 23 -72.50 63.47 -5.76
N LEU A 24 -72.13 64.41 -4.87
CA LEU A 24 -70.74 64.60 -4.43
C LEU A 24 -70.19 63.34 -3.74
N GLN A 25 -70.96 62.72 -2.84
CA GLN A 25 -70.55 61.50 -2.16
C GLN A 25 -70.38 60.33 -3.14
N LEU A 26 -71.28 60.20 -4.10
CA LEU A 26 -71.26 59.14 -5.10
C LEU A 26 -70.09 59.32 -6.08
N ASN A 27 -69.77 60.55 -6.47
CA ASN A 27 -68.59 60.86 -7.27
C ASN A 27 -67.29 60.56 -6.51
N ALA A 28 -67.19 60.96 -5.22
CA ALA A 28 -66.02 60.63 -4.40
C ALA A 28 -65.82 59.10 -4.27
N GLN A 29 -66.90 58.33 -4.15
CA GLN A 29 -66.83 56.86 -4.15
C GLN A 29 -66.40 56.30 -5.50
N ARG A 30 -66.90 56.86 -6.61
CA ARG A 30 -66.48 56.48 -7.97
C ARG A 30 -64.99 56.72 -8.20
N ASP A 31 -64.48 57.87 -7.79
CA ASP A 31 -63.05 58.21 -7.91
C ASP A 31 -62.20 57.23 -7.08
N THR A 32 -62.62 56.94 -5.85
CA THR A 32 -61.94 55.96 -4.99
C THR A 32 -61.92 54.56 -5.60
N LEU A 33 -63.02 54.14 -6.24
CA LEU A 33 -63.10 52.85 -6.94
C LEU A 33 -62.22 52.83 -8.19
N ALA A 34 -62.18 53.93 -8.95
CA ALA A 34 -61.33 54.06 -10.14
C ALA A 34 -59.84 53.99 -9.77
N ASP A 35 -59.42 54.69 -8.71
CA ASP A 35 -58.03 54.65 -8.25
C ASP A 35 -57.63 53.26 -7.72
N ARG A 36 -58.54 52.57 -7.02
CA ARG A 36 -58.33 51.17 -6.62
C ARG A 36 -58.20 50.24 -7.83
N GLY A 37 -59.06 50.41 -8.83
CA GLY A 37 -59.01 49.63 -10.07
C GLY A 37 -57.68 49.82 -10.81
N ARG A 38 -57.23 51.06 -10.99
CA ARG A 38 -55.91 51.37 -11.59
C ARG A 38 -54.75 50.74 -10.82
N LEU A 39 -54.80 50.82 -9.49
CA LEU A 39 -53.77 50.22 -8.65
C LEU A 39 -53.73 48.70 -8.82
N GLN A 40 -54.90 48.04 -8.82
CA GLN A 40 -55.01 46.60 -9.04
C GLN A 40 -54.48 46.21 -10.43
N GLU A 41 -54.90 46.93 -11.47
CA GLU A 41 -54.44 46.74 -12.85
C GLU A 41 -52.91 46.86 -12.94
N ASP A 42 -52.31 47.90 -12.35
CA ASP A 42 -50.86 48.11 -12.37
C ASP A 42 -50.10 46.98 -11.66
N TYR A 43 -50.62 46.47 -10.55
CA TYR A 43 -50.00 45.33 -9.87
C TYR A 43 -50.18 44.03 -10.65
N LEU A 44 -51.34 43.81 -11.27
CA LEU A 44 -51.58 42.65 -12.12
C LEU A 44 -50.63 42.65 -13.32
N VAL A 45 -50.44 43.79 -13.99
CA VAL A 45 -49.46 43.94 -15.08
C VAL A 45 -48.03 43.67 -14.61
N LYS A 46 -47.66 44.16 -13.42
CA LYS A 46 -46.35 43.87 -12.82
C LYS A 46 -46.17 42.39 -12.51
N ILE A 47 -47.17 41.75 -11.91
CA ILE A 47 -47.13 40.31 -11.61
C ILE A 47 -47.00 39.53 -12.92
N ALA A 48 -47.83 39.83 -13.92
CA ALA A 48 -47.78 39.17 -15.22
C ALA A 48 -46.38 39.22 -15.85
N SER A 49 -45.68 40.36 -15.74
CA SER A 49 -44.32 40.52 -16.26
C SER A 49 -43.26 39.62 -15.60
N THR A 50 -43.57 39.02 -14.46
CA THR A 50 -42.69 38.05 -13.76
C THR A 50 -43.01 36.60 -14.08
N ILE A 51 -44.12 36.34 -14.75
CA ILE A 51 -44.63 34.99 -15.03
C ILE A 51 -44.35 34.63 -16.47
N GLU A 52 -43.80 33.44 -16.68
CA GLU A 52 -43.46 32.93 -18.01
C GLU A 52 -44.72 32.50 -18.77
N LYS A 53 -44.80 32.84 -20.06
CA LYS A 53 -45.97 32.55 -20.90
C LYS A 53 -46.16 31.07 -21.20
N ALA A 54 -45.08 30.30 -21.22
CA ALA A 54 -45.09 28.92 -21.65
C ALA A 54 -44.05 28.08 -20.89
N GLU A 55 -44.29 26.77 -20.84
CA GLU A 55 -43.31 25.84 -20.32
C GLU A 55 -42.10 25.70 -21.26
N PRO A 56 -40.90 25.45 -20.71
CA PRO A 56 -39.72 25.13 -21.52
C PRO A 56 -39.95 23.84 -22.31
N ASP A 57 -39.45 23.82 -23.55
CA ASP A 57 -39.48 22.62 -24.37
C ASP A 57 -38.68 21.47 -23.71
N LYS A 58 -39.36 20.33 -23.55
CA LYS A 58 -38.92 19.12 -22.85
C LYS A 58 -38.18 18.13 -23.75
N GLY A 59 -38.09 18.37 -25.05
CA GLY A 59 -37.48 17.45 -26.03
C GLY A 59 -35.95 17.45 -26.06
N VAL A 60 -35.29 18.34 -25.32
CA VAL A 60 -33.82 18.44 -25.30
C VAL A 60 -33.25 17.50 -24.25
N THR A 61 -32.46 16.52 -24.69
CA THR A 61 -31.72 15.58 -23.83
C THR A 61 -30.23 15.92 -23.81
N THR A 62 -29.53 15.51 -22.75
CA THR A 62 -28.07 15.62 -22.60
C THR A 62 -27.53 14.25 -22.21
N GLU A 63 -26.35 13.91 -22.72
CA GLU A 63 -25.65 12.67 -22.37
C GLU A 63 -24.32 13.00 -21.68
N MET A 64 -24.02 12.30 -20.59
CA MET A 64 -22.70 12.27 -19.97
C MET A 64 -22.41 10.83 -19.56
N ARG A 65 -21.34 10.26 -20.13
CA ARG A 65 -20.97 8.86 -19.90
C ARG A 65 -19.91 8.76 -18.82
N MET A 66 -20.18 7.98 -17.79
CA MET A 66 -19.24 7.64 -16.72
C MET A 66 -18.81 6.18 -16.88
N ASP A 67 -17.51 5.91 -16.79
CA ASP A 67 -16.98 4.56 -16.70
C ASP A 67 -17.39 3.94 -15.36
N ILE A 68 -18.08 2.79 -15.42
CA ILE A 68 -18.56 2.02 -14.27
C ILE A 68 -17.87 0.65 -14.19
N SER A 69 -16.83 0.43 -15.00
CA SER A 69 -16.10 -0.82 -15.01
C SER A 69 -15.44 -1.08 -13.65
N PRO A 70 -15.42 -2.34 -13.15
CA PRO A 70 -14.73 -2.67 -11.92
C PRO A 70 -13.22 -2.40 -12.04
N VAL A 71 -12.61 -1.96 -10.94
CA VAL A 71 -11.16 -1.76 -10.86
C VAL A 71 -10.49 -3.12 -10.68
N ASP A 72 -10.26 -3.81 -11.80
CA ASP A 72 -9.61 -5.12 -11.84
C ASP A 72 -8.16 -5.04 -12.34
N ALA A 73 -7.36 -6.06 -12.01
CA ALA A 73 -5.98 -6.20 -12.49
C ALA A 73 -5.86 -6.54 -14.00
N LYS A 74 -6.97 -6.44 -14.75
CA LYS A 74 -7.03 -6.66 -16.19
C LYS A 74 -7.28 -5.33 -16.88
N ILE A 75 -6.58 -5.10 -17.99
CA ILE A 75 -6.86 -3.95 -18.85
C ILE A 75 -8.23 -4.16 -19.48
N VAL A 76 -9.13 -3.20 -19.28
CA VAL A 76 -10.45 -3.18 -19.91
C VAL A 76 -10.33 -2.38 -21.20
N ASP A 77 -10.39 -3.07 -22.35
CA ASP A 77 -10.22 -2.43 -23.67
C ASP A 77 -11.41 -1.54 -24.06
N VAL A 78 -12.61 -1.89 -23.60
CA VAL A 78 -13.83 -1.09 -23.79
C VAL A 78 -14.55 -1.01 -22.44
N PRO A 79 -14.46 0.13 -21.73
CA PRO A 79 -15.13 0.27 -20.44
C PRO A 79 -16.65 0.24 -20.61
N GLU A 80 -17.33 -0.39 -19.65
CA GLU A 80 -18.77 -0.24 -19.51
C GLU A 80 -19.06 1.17 -19.04
N THR A 81 -19.94 1.88 -19.75
CA THR A 81 -20.29 3.27 -19.41
C THR A 81 -21.78 3.42 -19.17
N GLU A 82 -22.13 4.16 -18.13
CA GLU A 82 -23.51 4.54 -17.83
C GLU A 82 -23.73 6.03 -18.11
N ASN A 83 -24.93 6.40 -18.58
CA ASN A 83 -25.31 7.80 -18.70
C ASN A 83 -25.76 8.35 -17.34
N VAL A 84 -24.88 9.10 -16.68
CA VAL A 84 -25.18 9.68 -15.35
C VAL A 84 -26.27 10.77 -15.39
N LEU A 85 -26.64 11.23 -16.58
CA LEU A 85 -27.67 12.24 -16.80
C LEU A 85 -28.97 11.66 -17.38
N GLU A 86 -29.17 10.34 -17.37
CA GLU A 86 -30.38 9.72 -17.93
C GLU A 86 -31.68 10.26 -17.32
N ASP A 87 -31.71 10.43 -15.98
CA ASP A 87 -32.86 11.00 -15.26
C ASP A 87 -32.85 12.54 -15.22
N TYR A 88 -31.84 13.18 -15.82
CA TYR A 88 -31.64 14.61 -15.71
C TYR A 88 -32.59 15.40 -16.61
N LYS A 89 -33.45 16.21 -15.99
CA LYS A 89 -34.44 17.03 -16.68
C LYS A 89 -33.81 18.34 -17.16
N TYR A 90 -33.07 18.30 -18.27
CA TYR A 90 -32.35 19.44 -18.83
C TYR A 90 -33.21 20.70 -19.05
N TYR A 91 -34.49 20.53 -19.40
CA TYR A 91 -35.42 21.65 -19.58
C TYR A 91 -35.61 22.53 -18.34
N LEU A 92 -35.28 22.04 -17.14
CA LEU A 92 -35.33 22.82 -15.90
C LEU A 92 -34.23 23.89 -15.82
N GLU A 93 -33.16 23.77 -16.62
CA GLU A 93 -32.09 24.77 -16.70
C GLU A 93 -32.41 25.92 -17.65
N LYS A 94 -33.47 25.83 -18.47
CA LYS A 94 -33.82 26.91 -19.40
C LYS A 94 -34.19 28.18 -18.61
N GLN A 95 -33.39 29.22 -18.80
CA GLN A 95 -33.56 30.53 -18.18
C GLN A 95 -34.19 31.52 -19.16
N SER A 96 -34.74 32.60 -18.63
CA SER A 96 -35.20 33.77 -19.41
C SER A 96 -36.23 33.42 -20.48
N LEU A 97 -37.21 32.58 -20.13
CA LEU A 97 -38.38 32.37 -20.99
C LEU A 97 -39.18 33.67 -21.11
N GLU A 98 -39.90 33.81 -22.21
CA GLU A 98 -40.73 34.98 -22.46
C GLU A 98 -41.80 35.11 -21.37
N THR A 99 -41.88 36.28 -20.72
CA THR A 99 -42.90 36.57 -19.71
C THR A 99 -44.08 37.34 -20.31
N PHE A 100 -45.21 37.38 -19.60
CA PHE A 100 -46.35 38.18 -20.08
C PHE A 100 -45.99 39.66 -20.18
N SER A 101 -46.39 40.28 -21.28
CA SER A 101 -46.26 41.72 -21.49
C SER A 101 -47.66 42.28 -21.72
N TRP A 102 -48.33 42.65 -20.63
CA TRP A 102 -49.69 43.20 -20.68
C TRP A 102 -49.61 44.69 -21.00
N GLY A 103 -49.96 45.02 -22.25
CA GLY A 103 -49.99 46.37 -22.77
C GLY A 103 -51.38 46.98 -22.66
N MET A 104 -51.66 47.98 -23.49
CA MET A 104 -52.95 48.69 -23.47
C MET A 104 -54.14 47.77 -23.78
N ARG A 105 -53.95 46.74 -24.60
CA ARG A 105 -55.02 45.80 -24.96
C ARG A 105 -55.42 44.93 -23.77
N GLU A 106 -54.45 44.35 -23.08
CA GLU A 106 -54.69 43.47 -21.93
C GLU A 106 -55.24 44.28 -20.74
N ARG A 107 -54.76 45.52 -20.57
CA ARG A 107 -55.34 46.49 -19.62
C ARG A 107 -56.81 46.79 -19.92
N GLN A 108 -57.18 46.96 -21.18
CA GLN A 108 -58.60 47.10 -21.57
C GLN A 108 -59.40 45.82 -21.30
N GLN A 109 -58.82 44.63 -21.52
CA GLN A 109 -59.47 43.36 -21.19
C GLN A 109 -59.72 43.19 -19.69
N LEU A 110 -58.85 43.70 -18.82
CA LEU A 110 -59.08 43.74 -17.37
C LEU A 110 -60.31 44.54 -16.95
N HIS A 111 -60.81 45.44 -17.80
CA HIS A 111 -62.07 46.16 -17.56
C HIS A 111 -63.30 45.45 -18.16
N ASN A 112 -63.09 44.45 -19.01
CA ASN A 112 -64.16 43.74 -19.69
C ASN A 112 -64.61 42.53 -18.86
N VAL A 113 -65.58 42.75 -17.98
CA VAL A 113 -66.15 41.68 -17.14
C VAL A 113 -66.99 40.69 -17.97
N TYR A 114 -67.51 41.13 -19.13
CA TYR A 114 -68.44 40.37 -19.95
C TYR A 114 -67.90 40.12 -21.35
N VAL A 115 -68.25 38.96 -21.91
CA VAL A 115 -68.04 38.68 -23.33
C VAL A 115 -68.94 39.63 -24.11
N THR A 116 -68.38 40.30 -25.12
CA THR A 116 -69.13 41.23 -25.97
C THR A 116 -69.32 40.65 -27.37
N ASP A 117 -70.46 40.93 -27.99
CA ASP A 117 -70.73 40.61 -29.39
C ASP A 117 -70.05 41.62 -30.34
N ALA A 118 -70.22 41.43 -31.66
CA ALA A 118 -69.68 42.33 -32.67
C ALA A 118 -70.21 43.78 -32.58
N GLU A 119 -71.29 44.00 -31.83
CA GLU A 119 -71.91 45.32 -31.59
C GLU A 119 -71.48 45.93 -30.24
N GLY A 120 -70.63 45.24 -29.47
CA GLY A 120 -70.15 45.68 -28.16
C GLY A 120 -71.15 45.45 -27.02
N LYS A 121 -72.22 44.67 -27.24
CA LYS A 121 -73.20 44.34 -26.20
C LYS A 121 -72.82 43.05 -25.48
N PRO A 122 -73.15 42.90 -24.18
CA PRO A 122 -72.87 41.67 -23.46
C PRO A 122 -73.60 40.48 -24.10
N VAL A 123 -72.86 39.43 -24.40
CA VAL A 123 -73.41 38.13 -24.79
C VAL A 123 -74.12 37.54 -23.57
N MET A 124 -75.36 37.13 -23.75
CA MET A 124 -76.20 36.61 -22.66
C MET A 124 -76.16 35.08 -22.66
N ASP A 125 -75.98 34.48 -21.49
CA ASP A 125 -76.24 33.06 -21.25
C ASP A 125 -77.50 32.95 -20.38
N GLY A 126 -78.59 32.53 -21.03
CA GLY A 126 -79.93 32.67 -20.48
C GLY A 126 -80.31 34.13 -20.21
N GLY A 127 -80.47 34.48 -18.92
CA GLY A 127 -80.87 35.82 -18.46
C GLY A 127 -79.73 36.64 -17.83
N ARG A 128 -78.49 36.16 -17.87
CA ARG A 128 -77.33 36.85 -17.28
C ARG A 128 -76.23 37.05 -18.33
N PRO A 129 -75.49 38.16 -18.28
CA PRO A 129 -74.32 38.34 -19.13
C PRO A 129 -73.25 37.27 -18.86
N LEU A 130 -72.65 36.74 -19.93
CA LEU A 130 -71.58 35.77 -19.86
C LEU A 130 -70.28 36.45 -19.43
N MET A 131 -69.67 35.97 -18.35
CA MET A 131 -68.41 36.50 -17.79
C MET A 131 -67.17 35.69 -18.23
N ASP A 132 -67.41 34.50 -18.79
CA ASP A 132 -66.38 33.51 -19.08
C ASP A 132 -66.21 33.41 -20.60
N GLY A 133 -65.07 33.84 -21.13
CA GLY A 133 -64.77 33.70 -22.55
C GLY A 133 -63.64 34.61 -23.04
N PRO A 134 -63.22 34.45 -24.30
CA PRO A 134 -62.06 35.16 -24.84
C PRO A 134 -62.19 36.68 -24.71
N GLY A 135 -61.14 37.31 -24.17
CA GLY A 135 -61.06 38.78 -24.06
C GLY A 135 -61.82 39.38 -22.89
N THR A 136 -62.29 38.56 -21.94
CA THR A 136 -62.76 39.04 -20.64
C THR A 136 -61.63 39.09 -19.61
N GLU A 137 -61.84 39.84 -18.53
CA GLU A 137 -60.95 39.89 -17.36
C GLU A 137 -60.66 38.48 -16.84
N LYS A 138 -61.69 37.63 -16.76
CA LYS A 138 -61.55 36.27 -16.24
C LYS A 138 -60.66 35.40 -17.12
N ASP A 139 -60.80 35.46 -18.45
CA ASP A 139 -59.93 34.70 -19.37
C ASP A 139 -58.47 35.10 -19.20
N LEU A 140 -58.19 36.40 -19.12
CA LEU A 140 -56.83 36.91 -18.91
C LEU A 140 -56.25 36.49 -17.55
N LEU A 141 -57.05 36.56 -16.48
CA LEU A 141 -56.64 36.13 -15.14
C LEU A 141 -56.46 34.62 -15.04
N GLU A 142 -57.29 33.83 -15.72
CA GLU A 142 -57.16 32.38 -15.78
C GLU A 142 -55.88 31.97 -16.51
N GLN A 143 -55.54 32.62 -17.63
CA GLN A 143 -54.27 32.40 -18.34
C GLN A 143 -53.07 32.69 -17.44
N LEU A 144 -53.10 33.81 -16.70
CA LEU A 144 -52.06 34.13 -15.72
C LEU A 144 -51.99 33.07 -14.60
N PHE A 145 -53.15 32.65 -14.08
CA PHE A 145 -53.23 31.65 -13.01
C PHE A 145 -52.68 30.29 -13.44
N GLN A 146 -53.01 29.82 -14.65
CA GLN A 146 -52.50 28.57 -15.20
C GLN A 146 -50.98 28.63 -15.39
N ALA A 147 -50.46 29.74 -15.92
CA ALA A 147 -49.02 29.94 -16.06
C ALA A 147 -48.30 30.01 -14.70
N CYS A 148 -48.86 30.73 -13.71
CA CYS A 148 -48.36 30.73 -12.33
C CYS A 148 -48.31 29.31 -11.74
N SER A 149 -49.38 28.53 -11.93
CA SER A 149 -49.49 27.17 -11.42
C SER A 149 -48.46 26.24 -12.06
N ALA A 150 -48.26 26.34 -13.37
CA ALA A 150 -47.23 25.59 -14.10
C ALA A 150 -45.82 25.97 -13.64
N GLN A 151 -45.53 27.28 -13.49
CA GLN A 151 -44.23 27.76 -13.00
C GLN A 151 -43.96 27.29 -11.56
N GLN A 152 -44.97 27.31 -10.68
CA GLN A 152 -44.86 26.79 -9.31
C GLN A 152 -44.62 25.28 -9.29
N ALA A 153 -45.32 24.51 -10.13
CA ALA A 153 -45.10 23.07 -10.27
C ALA A 153 -43.66 22.78 -10.71
N ARG A 154 -43.15 23.52 -11.72
CA ARG A 154 -41.78 23.39 -12.20
C ARG A 154 -40.74 23.76 -11.14
N LEU A 155 -40.97 24.80 -10.34
CA LEU A 155 -40.11 25.15 -9.21
C LEU A 155 -40.03 24.01 -8.18
N ASN A 156 -41.15 23.36 -7.88
CA ASN A 156 -41.15 22.20 -6.98
C ASN A 156 -40.40 21.01 -7.59
N THR A 157 -40.59 20.72 -8.89
CA THR A 157 -39.81 19.68 -9.59
C THR A 157 -38.32 20.00 -9.59
N THR A 158 -37.94 21.28 -9.73
CA THR A 158 -36.53 21.71 -9.69
C THR A 158 -35.94 21.51 -8.29
N ARG A 159 -36.69 21.83 -7.23
CA ARG A 159 -36.26 21.58 -5.84
C ARG A 159 -36.04 20.10 -5.55
N GLU A 160 -36.93 19.25 -6.06
CA GLU A 160 -36.79 17.79 -5.94
C GLU A 160 -35.57 17.28 -6.72
N ALA A 161 -35.39 17.72 -7.96
CA ALA A 161 -34.24 17.35 -8.78
C ALA A 161 -32.90 17.79 -8.13
N LEU A 162 -32.85 18.99 -7.56
CA LEU A 162 -31.67 19.47 -6.81
C LEU A 162 -31.37 18.62 -5.57
N LYS A 163 -32.41 18.16 -4.86
CA LYS A 163 -32.23 17.23 -3.75
C LYS A 163 -31.63 15.90 -4.23
N ASN A 164 -32.18 15.32 -5.30
CA ASN A 164 -31.65 14.07 -5.86
C ASN A 164 -30.21 14.22 -6.35
N LEU A 165 -29.86 15.35 -6.98
CA LEU A 165 -28.49 15.65 -7.40
C LEU A 165 -27.54 15.74 -6.20
N ARG A 166 -27.98 16.40 -5.11
CA ARG A 166 -27.22 16.48 -3.88
C ARG A 166 -26.99 15.09 -3.27
N ASP A 167 -28.01 14.25 -3.21
CA ASP A 167 -27.89 12.89 -2.66
C ASP A 167 -26.90 12.04 -3.49
N ARG A 168 -26.96 12.12 -4.83
CA ARG A 168 -25.98 11.46 -5.73
C ARG A 168 -24.57 12.01 -5.53
N LEU A 169 -24.41 13.32 -5.36
CA LEU A 169 -23.11 13.94 -5.09
C LEU A 169 -22.53 13.50 -3.74
N GLU A 170 -23.35 13.42 -2.70
CA GLU A 170 -22.94 12.91 -1.38
C GLU A 170 -22.50 11.45 -1.45
N GLN A 171 -23.21 10.60 -2.22
CA GLN A 171 -22.80 9.22 -2.48
C GLN A 171 -21.46 9.14 -3.21
N ALA A 172 -21.30 9.86 -4.33
CA ALA A 172 -20.05 9.86 -5.08
C ALA A 172 -18.85 10.35 -4.25
N VAL A 173 -19.05 11.40 -3.44
CA VAL A 173 -18.00 11.89 -2.51
C VAL A 173 -17.65 10.83 -1.45
N SER A 174 -18.64 10.12 -0.91
CA SER A 174 -18.43 9.04 0.05
C SER A 174 -17.62 7.89 -0.56
N GLU A 175 -17.99 7.45 -1.76
CA GLU A 175 -17.30 6.38 -2.49
C GLU A 175 -15.85 6.76 -2.83
N ILE A 176 -15.62 7.97 -3.35
CA ILE A 176 -14.26 8.47 -3.62
C ILE A 176 -13.43 8.49 -2.33
N ASN A 177 -14.01 8.95 -1.23
CA ASN A 177 -13.31 8.99 0.06
C ASN A 177 -13.00 7.60 0.62
N LYS A 178 -13.82 6.59 0.30
CA LYS A 178 -13.57 5.19 0.65
C LYS A 178 -12.49 4.55 -0.23
N LEU A 179 -12.53 4.78 -1.54
CA LEU A 179 -11.60 4.18 -2.51
C LEU A 179 -10.20 4.80 -2.43
N LYS A 180 -10.09 6.08 -2.07
CA LYS A 180 -8.80 6.79 -2.07
C LYS A 180 -7.76 6.19 -1.11
N PRO A 181 -8.10 5.81 0.15
CA PRO A 181 -7.21 5.03 1.02
C PRO A 181 -6.82 3.67 0.44
N GLU A 182 -7.77 2.93 -0.14
CA GLU A 182 -7.53 1.61 -0.72
C GLU A 182 -6.54 1.71 -1.89
N LEU A 183 -6.72 2.68 -2.79
CA LEU A 183 -5.79 2.95 -3.88
C LEU A 183 -4.40 3.39 -3.39
N ARG A 184 -4.32 4.17 -2.31
CA ARG A 184 -3.02 4.53 -1.70
C ARG A 184 -2.31 3.30 -1.16
N GLN A 185 -3.02 2.40 -0.47
CA GLN A 185 -2.44 1.15 0.03
C GLN A 185 -2.00 0.24 -1.11
N ALA A 186 -2.84 0.08 -2.15
CA ALA A 186 -2.48 -0.68 -3.34
C ALA A 186 -1.21 -0.12 -4.00
N LYS A 187 -1.07 1.22 -4.09
CA LYS A 187 0.13 1.83 -4.66
C LYS A 187 1.37 1.60 -3.80
N VAL A 188 1.25 1.64 -2.47
CA VAL A 188 2.36 1.31 -1.56
C VAL A 188 2.78 -0.15 -1.76
N ALA A 189 1.82 -1.08 -1.78
CA ALA A 189 2.10 -2.51 -1.99
C ALA A 189 2.75 -2.78 -3.36
N GLU A 190 2.34 -2.08 -4.42
CA GLU A 190 2.96 -2.15 -5.74
C GLU A 190 4.44 -1.71 -5.70
N VAL A 191 4.72 -0.57 -5.05
CA VAL A 191 6.10 -0.06 -4.91
C VAL A 191 6.97 -1.01 -4.09
N GLU A 192 6.43 -1.59 -3.01
CA GLU A 192 7.13 -2.58 -2.20
C GLU A 192 7.42 -3.86 -2.98
N ALA A 193 6.45 -4.37 -3.75
CA ALA A 193 6.61 -5.55 -4.59
C ALA A 193 7.68 -5.34 -5.68
N VAL A 194 7.70 -4.16 -6.32
CA VAL A 194 8.75 -3.81 -7.30
C VAL A 194 10.12 -3.78 -6.63
N SER A 195 10.25 -3.16 -5.46
CA SER A 195 11.51 -3.12 -4.69
C SER A 195 12.00 -4.51 -4.28
N GLN A 196 11.10 -5.40 -3.85
CA GLN A 196 11.46 -6.79 -3.54
C GLN A 196 11.90 -7.55 -4.79
N LYS A 197 11.22 -7.36 -5.92
CA LYS A 197 11.60 -7.97 -7.19
C LYS A 197 13.00 -7.52 -7.64
N ASP A 198 13.33 -6.25 -7.48
CA ASP A 198 14.66 -5.73 -7.82
C ASP A 198 15.76 -6.30 -6.90
N LYS A 199 15.47 -6.51 -5.61
CA LYS A 199 16.40 -7.19 -4.69
C LYS A 199 16.59 -8.65 -5.07
N ALA A 200 15.49 -9.37 -5.34
CA ALA A 200 15.53 -10.76 -5.74
C ALA A 200 16.31 -10.95 -7.05
N ALA A 201 16.18 -10.03 -8.02
CA ALA A 201 16.97 -10.05 -9.25
C ALA A 201 18.48 -9.90 -8.98
N LYS A 202 18.87 -8.97 -8.09
CA LYS A 202 20.29 -8.81 -7.70
C LYS A 202 20.84 -10.03 -6.96
N ASP A 203 20.05 -10.60 -6.06
CA ASP A 203 20.45 -11.82 -5.34
C ASP A 203 20.61 -13.00 -6.30
N GLN A 204 19.73 -13.10 -7.31
CA GLN A 204 19.87 -14.08 -8.38
C GLN A 204 21.18 -13.90 -9.16
N ASP A 205 21.52 -12.67 -9.57
CA ASP A 205 22.78 -12.39 -10.28
C ASP A 205 24.00 -12.77 -9.44
N VAL A 206 23.99 -12.49 -8.14
CA VAL A 206 25.07 -12.88 -7.21
C VAL A 206 25.19 -14.39 -7.10
N MET A 207 24.07 -15.10 -6.95
CA MET A 207 24.05 -16.56 -6.85
C MET A 207 24.47 -17.23 -8.16
N GLU A 208 24.10 -16.68 -9.31
CA GLU A 208 24.57 -17.15 -10.62
C GLU A 208 26.09 -16.95 -10.76
N ALA A 209 26.62 -15.79 -10.38
CA ALA A 209 28.06 -15.54 -10.38
C ALA A 209 28.84 -16.49 -9.45
N GLN A 210 28.32 -16.76 -8.25
CA GLN A 210 28.90 -17.74 -7.33
C GLN A 210 28.86 -19.16 -7.90
N ASN A 211 27.76 -19.55 -8.54
CA ASN A 211 27.67 -20.85 -9.21
C ASN A 211 28.72 -21.00 -10.31
N VAL A 212 28.95 -19.97 -11.12
CA VAL A 212 30.01 -19.98 -12.14
C VAL A 212 31.39 -20.15 -11.49
N LYS A 213 31.67 -19.42 -10.41
CA LYS A 213 32.95 -19.53 -9.68
C LYS A 213 33.16 -20.91 -9.05
N ILE A 214 32.13 -21.48 -8.42
CA ILE A 214 32.22 -22.82 -7.83
C ILE A 214 32.44 -23.87 -8.94
N ARG A 215 31.77 -23.74 -10.08
CA ARG A 215 32.00 -24.62 -11.23
C ARG A 215 33.44 -24.54 -11.73
N SER A 216 34.00 -23.34 -11.87
CA SER A 216 35.40 -23.21 -12.30
C SER A 216 36.37 -23.81 -11.28
N GLN A 217 36.12 -23.63 -9.97
CA GLN A 217 36.92 -24.26 -8.91
C GLN A 217 36.83 -25.79 -8.94
N ILE A 218 35.65 -26.35 -9.22
CA ILE A 218 35.47 -27.80 -9.40
C ILE A 218 36.30 -28.28 -10.60
N ASP A 219 36.26 -27.56 -11.72
CA ASP A 219 37.03 -27.92 -12.91
C ASP A 219 38.55 -27.84 -12.66
N GLU A 220 39.03 -26.82 -11.95
CA GLU A 220 40.43 -26.69 -11.52
C GLU A 220 40.87 -27.84 -10.60
N LEU A 221 40.11 -28.13 -9.55
CA LEU A 221 40.40 -29.23 -8.63
C LEU A 221 40.35 -30.59 -9.34
N ASN A 222 39.43 -30.79 -10.29
CA ASN A 222 39.39 -32.02 -11.07
C ASN A 222 40.62 -32.17 -11.97
N ALA A 223 41.11 -31.08 -12.56
CA ALA A 223 42.36 -31.08 -13.33
C ALA A 223 43.58 -31.38 -12.44
N GLU A 224 43.64 -30.81 -11.23
CA GLU A 224 44.69 -31.10 -10.25
C GLU A 224 44.65 -32.57 -9.78
N ILE A 225 43.47 -33.10 -9.49
CA ILE A 225 43.29 -34.53 -9.16
C ILE A 225 43.77 -35.42 -10.30
N ALA A 226 43.52 -35.06 -11.57
CA ALA A 226 44.02 -35.81 -12.71
C ALA A 226 45.56 -35.78 -12.78
N SER A 227 46.17 -34.60 -12.64
CA SER A 227 47.63 -34.44 -12.63
C SER A 227 48.30 -35.24 -11.51
N LEU A 228 47.78 -35.12 -10.27
CA LEU A 228 48.31 -35.85 -9.13
C LEU A 228 48.16 -37.37 -9.29
N ARG A 229 47.08 -37.83 -9.92
CA ARG A 229 46.93 -39.26 -10.24
C ARG A 229 48.01 -39.72 -11.22
N ASP A 230 48.29 -38.94 -12.25
CA ASP A 230 49.36 -39.25 -13.21
C ASP A 230 50.73 -39.26 -12.53
N GLU A 231 51.01 -38.31 -11.63
CA GLU A 231 52.23 -38.29 -10.80
C GLU A 231 52.34 -39.52 -9.88
N VAL A 232 51.25 -39.92 -9.22
CA VAL A 232 51.24 -41.13 -8.37
C VAL A 232 51.50 -42.39 -9.20
N VAL A 233 50.97 -42.47 -10.42
CA VAL A 233 51.24 -43.59 -11.34
C VAL A 233 52.73 -43.59 -11.72
N SER A 234 53.28 -42.45 -12.15
CA SER A 234 54.71 -42.33 -12.50
C SER A 234 55.62 -42.69 -11.31
N ALA A 235 55.34 -42.17 -10.12
CA ALA A 235 56.11 -42.45 -8.92
C ALA A 235 56.03 -43.94 -8.51
N ARG A 236 54.87 -44.59 -8.73
CA ARG A 236 54.75 -46.04 -8.54
C ARG A 236 55.63 -46.81 -9.51
N ASP A 237 55.59 -46.45 -10.79
CA ASP A 237 56.42 -47.09 -11.82
C ASP A 237 57.92 -46.94 -11.51
N GLU A 238 58.35 -45.74 -11.09
CA GLU A 238 59.72 -45.49 -10.61
C GLU A 238 60.06 -46.30 -9.35
N THR A 239 59.13 -46.39 -8.39
CA THR A 239 59.31 -47.18 -7.17
C THR A 239 59.46 -48.66 -7.49
N ASP A 240 58.67 -49.19 -8.41
CA ASP A 240 58.74 -50.58 -8.82
C ASP A 240 60.01 -50.88 -9.61
N ALA A 241 60.47 -49.96 -10.47
CA ALA A 241 61.78 -50.04 -11.11
C ALA A 241 62.93 -50.02 -10.06
N ALA A 242 62.88 -49.11 -9.09
CA ALA A 242 63.87 -49.03 -8.02
C ALA A 242 63.87 -50.29 -7.13
N LYS A 243 62.71 -50.90 -6.86
CA LYS A 243 62.63 -52.21 -6.18
C LYS A 243 63.29 -53.32 -6.99
N GLU A 244 63.10 -53.33 -8.32
CA GLU A 244 63.74 -54.31 -9.19
C GLU A 244 65.27 -54.15 -9.17
N ASP A 245 65.75 -52.92 -9.26
CA ASP A 245 67.18 -52.60 -9.19
C ASP A 245 67.76 -52.89 -7.80
N LEU A 246 67.03 -52.60 -6.72
CA LEU A 246 67.40 -53.00 -5.36
C LEU A 246 67.48 -54.53 -5.26
N ALA A 247 66.54 -55.27 -5.85
CA ALA A 247 66.57 -56.73 -5.85
C ALA A 247 67.78 -57.28 -6.63
N LYS A 248 68.17 -56.63 -7.74
CA LYS A 248 69.43 -56.94 -8.46
C LYS A 248 70.64 -56.65 -7.58
N ALA A 249 70.72 -55.47 -6.99
CA ALA A 249 71.82 -55.07 -6.11
C ALA A 249 71.92 -55.95 -4.85
N LEU A 250 70.79 -56.42 -4.31
CA LEU A 250 70.76 -57.39 -3.21
C LEU A 250 71.29 -58.76 -3.64
N ARG A 251 70.93 -59.25 -4.84
CA ARG A 251 71.52 -60.48 -5.39
C ARG A 251 73.03 -60.35 -5.59
N GLU A 252 73.49 -59.21 -6.10
CA GLU A 252 74.91 -58.89 -6.23
C GLU A 252 75.60 -58.81 -4.86
N ASN A 253 74.96 -58.18 -3.87
CA ASN A 253 75.45 -58.13 -2.49
C ASN A 253 75.47 -59.52 -1.83
N GLU A 254 74.51 -60.39 -2.10
CA GLU A 254 74.52 -61.78 -1.63
C GLU A 254 75.63 -62.59 -2.29
N GLN A 255 75.89 -62.38 -3.58
CA GLN A 255 77.04 -62.96 -4.28
C GLN A 255 78.36 -62.45 -3.68
N LEU A 256 78.48 -61.14 -3.46
CA LEU A 256 79.63 -60.53 -2.79
C LEU A 256 79.76 -61.01 -1.35
N LYS A 257 78.67 -61.20 -0.60
CA LYS A 257 78.66 -61.79 0.74
C LYS A 257 79.10 -63.24 0.70
N LYS A 258 78.68 -64.05 -0.28
CA LYS A 258 79.18 -65.42 -0.48
C LYS A 258 80.69 -65.41 -0.74
N ILE A 259 81.18 -64.55 -1.64
CA ILE A 259 82.61 -64.36 -1.91
C ILE A 259 83.34 -63.87 -0.64
N SER A 260 82.73 -62.99 0.15
CA SER A 260 83.28 -62.53 1.41
C SER A 260 83.26 -63.62 2.48
N LYS A 261 82.24 -64.50 2.51
CA LYS A 261 82.13 -65.64 3.43
C LYS A 261 83.17 -66.70 3.11
N ASP A 262 83.45 -66.91 1.83
CA ASP A 262 84.55 -67.73 1.37
C ASP A 262 85.92 -67.09 1.73
N ALA A 263 85.99 -65.75 1.85
CA ALA A 263 87.15 -65.03 2.39
C ALA A 263 87.20 -64.93 3.94
N PHE A 264 86.05 -65.01 4.63
CA PHE A 264 85.86 -64.89 6.09
C PHE A 264 85.73 -66.26 6.79
N ALA A 265 86.10 -67.35 6.12
CA ALA A 265 86.52 -68.60 6.78
C ALA A 265 87.85 -68.44 7.55
N LEU A 266 88.34 -67.21 7.70
CA LEU A 266 89.30 -66.73 8.69
C LEU A 266 88.65 -65.57 9.47
N ALA A 267 88.49 -65.70 10.79
CA ALA A 267 88.19 -64.67 11.80
C ALA A 267 86.72 -64.44 12.26
N ASN A 268 86.43 -65.05 13.42
CA ASN A 268 85.65 -64.66 14.61
C ASN A 268 84.64 -63.47 14.68
N SER A 269 83.47 -63.82 15.25
CA SER A 269 82.72 -63.24 16.40
C SER A 269 82.00 -61.87 16.39
N GLY A 270 80.69 -61.88 16.69
CA GLY A 270 80.06 -61.03 17.74
C GLY A 270 79.00 -59.96 17.32
N PRO A 271 78.03 -59.56 18.21
CA PRO A 271 76.62 -59.27 17.83
C PRO A 271 75.97 -57.90 18.24
N ALA A 272 74.81 -57.58 17.61
CA ALA A 272 73.59 -56.80 18.02
C ALA A 272 73.67 -55.28 18.39
N PRO A 273 72.57 -54.48 18.61
CA PRO A 273 71.09 -54.64 18.38
C PRO A 273 70.31 -53.38 17.87
N GLU A 274 68.97 -53.54 17.76
CA GLU A 274 67.86 -52.59 17.47
C GLU A 274 67.55 -51.59 18.63
N ALA A 275 67.23 -50.32 18.35
CA ALA A 275 65.90 -49.65 18.28
C ALA A 275 65.02 -49.69 19.55
N GLY A 276 64.89 -48.54 20.23
CA GLY A 276 64.04 -48.33 21.41
C GLY A 276 62.68 -47.71 21.06
N SER A 277 61.64 -48.19 21.74
CA SER A 277 60.24 -47.73 21.64
C SER A 277 59.86 -46.78 22.78
N ASP A 278 59.21 -45.67 22.43
CA ASP A 278 58.65 -44.65 23.34
C ASP A 278 57.41 -45.16 24.09
N ALA A 279 57.29 -44.77 25.37
CA ALA A 279 56.12 -45.01 26.21
C ALA A 279 55.19 -43.77 26.22
N PRO A 280 53.86 -43.94 26.17
CA PRO A 280 52.91 -42.82 26.19
C PRO A 280 52.76 -42.22 27.60
N ILE A 281 52.77 -40.88 27.69
CA ILE A 281 52.52 -40.10 28.90
C ILE A 281 51.00 -39.98 29.11
N THR A 282 50.48 -40.44 30.24
CA THR A 282 49.09 -40.23 30.70
C THR A 282 49.04 -39.08 31.72
N LEU A 283 48.20 -38.06 31.48
CA LEU A 283 47.98 -36.96 32.41
C LEU A 283 46.95 -37.32 33.49
N PRO A 284 47.13 -36.91 34.76
CA PRO A 284 46.11 -37.09 35.80
C PRO A 284 44.85 -36.26 35.55
N ALA A 285 43.67 -36.78 35.86
CA ALA A 285 42.40 -36.08 35.70
C ALA A 285 42.32 -34.80 36.58
N GLY A 286 41.64 -33.76 36.07
CA GLY A 286 41.38 -32.52 36.82
C GLY A 286 41.57 -31.23 36.01
N ASP A 287 41.31 -30.09 36.64
CA ASP A 287 41.40 -28.76 36.01
C ASP A 287 42.88 -28.35 35.84
N LYS A 288 43.28 -28.07 34.59
CA LYS A 288 44.67 -27.81 34.20
C LYS A 288 44.95 -26.35 33.85
N GLY A 289 43.93 -25.54 33.68
CA GLY A 289 44.11 -24.14 33.32
C GLY A 289 42.83 -23.47 32.83
N THR A 290 43.01 -22.30 32.24
CA THR A 290 41.90 -21.52 31.65
C THR A 290 42.26 -21.00 30.28
N VAL A 291 41.25 -20.83 29.43
CA VAL A 291 41.39 -20.15 28.14
C VAL A 291 41.54 -18.65 28.38
N VAL A 292 42.57 -18.06 27.78
CA VAL A 292 42.85 -16.61 27.85
C VAL A 292 42.19 -15.90 26.68
N GLU A 293 42.34 -16.49 25.50
CA GLU A 293 41.83 -15.95 24.25
C GLU A 293 41.56 -17.10 23.29
N ALA A 294 40.53 -16.98 22.46
CA ALA A 294 40.18 -17.98 21.47
C ALA A 294 39.70 -17.29 20.20
N ASP A 295 40.24 -17.72 19.06
CA ASP A 295 39.80 -17.34 17.74
C ASP A 295 39.17 -18.58 17.07
N THR A 296 37.85 -18.58 17.01
CA THR A 296 37.10 -19.69 16.41
C THR A 296 37.09 -19.66 14.89
N GLU A 297 37.44 -18.53 14.25
CA GLU A 297 37.54 -18.43 12.79
C GLU A 297 38.85 -19.05 12.29
N ASP A 298 39.96 -18.73 12.96
CA ASP A 298 41.29 -19.27 12.66
C ASP A 298 41.62 -20.60 13.41
N LEU A 299 40.64 -21.15 14.14
CA LEU A 299 40.71 -22.42 14.88
C LEU A 299 41.89 -22.53 15.86
N PHE A 300 42.23 -21.47 16.58
CA PHE A 300 43.27 -21.50 17.62
C PHE A 300 42.81 -20.88 18.94
N ALA A 301 43.42 -21.32 20.05
CA ALA A 301 43.20 -20.76 21.36
C ALA A 301 44.51 -20.60 22.13
N ILE A 302 44.62 -19.53 22.92
CA ILE A 302 45.71 -19.31 23.86
C ILE A 302 45.21 -19.69 25.25
N VAL A 303 45.93 -20.61 25.89
CA VAL A 303 45.56 -21.13 27.19
C VAL A 303 46.63 -20.84 28.23
N LYS A 304 46.19 -20.57 29.46
CA LYS A 304 47.06 -20.43 30.63
C LYS A 304 46.97 -21.70 31.46
N LEU A 305 48.05 -22.47 31.48
CA LEU A 305 48.15 -23.67 32.31
C LEU A 305 48.56 -23.32 33.75
N SER A 306 48.12 -24.12 34.72
CA SER A 306 48.60 -24.03 36.09
C SER A 306 50.04 -24.54 36.19
N ASP A 307 50.79 -24.06 37.19
CA ASP A 307 52.17 -24.53 37.44
C ASP A 307 52.23 -26.04 37.72
N GLU A 308 51.16 -26.59 38.29
CA GLU A 308 51.00 -28.02 38.54
C GLU A 308 50.83 -28.79 37.24
N ALA A 309 49.94 -28.33 36.34
CA ALA A 309 49.74 -28.94 35.03
C ALA A 309 51.00 -28.90 34.15
N LEU A 310 51.77 -27.82 34.21
CA LEU A 310 53.05 -27.71 33.49
C LEU A 310 54.09 -28.72 34.00
N LYS A 311 54.16 -28.95 35.31
CA LYS A 311 55.05 -29.97 35.89
C LYS A 311 54.62 -31.39 35.52
N GLU A 312 53.32 -31.64 35.40
CA GLU A 312 52.81 -32.93 34.91
C GLU A 312 53.16 -33.17 33.43
N LEU A 313 53.09 -32.13 32.60
CA LEU A 313 53.38 -32.21 31.15
C LEU A 313 54.87 -32.27 30.84
N LYS A 314 55.68 -31.46 31.52
CA LYS A 314 57.11 -31.25 31.21
C LYS A 314 58.08 -31.85 32.24
N GLY A 315 57.56 -32.48 33.29
CA GLY A 315 58.33 -32.96 34.43
C GLY A 315 58.64 -31.86 35.46
N PRO A 316 59.14 -32.22 36.66
CA PRO A 316 59.33 -31.29 37.78
C PRO A 316 60.30 -30.14 37.48
N GLU A 317 61.23 -30.32 36.54
CA GLU A 317 62.20 -29.31 36.10
C GLU A 317 61.78 -28.55 34.83
N LEU A 318 60.57 -28.80 34.30
CA LEU A 318 60.03 -28.19 33.07
C LEU A 318 60.91 -28.36 31.81
N SER A 319 61.78 -29.37 31.81
CA SER A 319 62.83 -29.58 30.80
C SER A 319 62.41 -30.47 29.63
N ARG A 320 61.29 -31.19 29.75
CA ARG A 320 60.78 -32.04 28.65
C ARG A 320 60.03 -31.20 27.61
N PRO A 321 60.05 -31.59 26.33
CA PRO A 321 59.23 -30.93 25.31
C PRO A 321 57.75 -31.05 25.64
N LEU A 322 56.96 -30.06 25.26
CA LEU A 322 55.51 -30.07 25.41
C LEU A 322 54.92 -31.25 24.59
N PRO A 323 54.18 -32.19 25.21
CA PRO A 323 53.62 -33.31 24.48
C PRO A 323 52.42 -32.87 23.64
N HIS A 324 52.23 -33.49 22.47
CA HIS A 324 51.10 -33.25 21.58
C HIS A 324 49.88 -34.03 22.07
N ILE A 325 49.24 -33.53 23.13
CA ILE A 325 48.04 -34.14 23.72
C ILE A 325 46.80 -33.29 23.47
N GLU A 326 45.64 -33.93 23.60
CA GLU A 326 44.34 -33.28 23.54
C GLU A 326 43.80 -33.09 24.96
N LEU A 327 43.27 -31.91 25.24
CA LEU A 327 42.63 -31.57 26.50
C LEU A 327 41.19 -31.12 26.24
N SER A 328 40.30 -31.43 27.19
CA SER A 328 38.90 -31.07 27.13
C SER A 328 38.67 -29.66 27.71
N VAL A 329 37.65 -28.97 27.21
CA VAL A 329 37.25 -27.61 27.64
C VAL A 329 35.82 -27.65 28.16
N LYS A 330 35.60 -27.08 29.35
CA LYS A 330 34.29 -26.94 29.98
C LYS A 330 34.04 -25.49 30.40
N ARG A 331 32.76 -25.10 30.46
CA ARG A 331 32.31 -23.83 31.04
C ARG A 331 31.32 -24.10 32.17
N PRO A 332 31.66 -23.73 33.41
CA PRO A 332 30.75 -23.85 34.54
C PRO A 332 29.39 -23.19 34.22
N GLY A 333 28.30 -23.94 34.38
CA GLY A 333 26.95 -23.47 34.07
C GLY A 333 26.51 -23.53 32.60
N TYR A 334 27.35 -24.02 31.68
CA TYR A 334 26.94 -24.32 30.31
C TYR A 334 25.99 -25.53 30.26
N LYS A 335 24.94 -25.45 29.44
CA LYS A 335 23.91 -26.50 29.30
C LYS A 335 23.96 -27.11 27.89
N GLY A 336 25.10 -27.68 27.55
CA GLY A 336 25.29 -28.40 26.30
C GLY A 336 24.76 -29.84 26.34
N PRO A 337 24.72 -30.53 25.19
CA PRO A 337 24.35 -31.96 25.10
C PRO A 337 25.16 -32.88 26.03
N ALA A 338 26.43 -32.54 26.28
CA ALA A 338 27.31 -33.25 27.22
C ALA A 338 27.54 -32.47 28.54
N GLY A 339 26.55 -31.70 29.00
CA GLY A 339 26.64 -30.91 30.23
C GLY A 339 27.48 -29.64 30.04
N GLU A 340 28.49 -29.46 30.90
CA GLU A 340 29.36 -28.28 30.88
C GLU A 340 30.45 -28.31 29.80
N PHE A 341 30.57 -29.42 29.06
CA PHE A 341 31.57 -29.61 28.02
C PHE A 341 31.32 -28.70 26.80
N ILE A 342 32.37 -28.06 26.30
CA ILE A 342 32.33 -27.18 25.12
C ILE A 342 33.09 -27.78 23.94
N GLY A 343 34.28 -28.34 24.16
CA GLY A 343 35.12 -28.80 23.05
C GLY A 343 36.44 -29.41 23.48
N ARG A 344 37.31 -29.68 22.50
CA ARG A 344 38.69 -30.16 22.73
C ARG A 344 39.71 -29.26 22.06
N LEU A 345 40.86 -29.15 22.71
CA LEU A 345 42.02 -28.40 22.26
C LEU A 345 43.21 -29.34 22.15
N ARG A 346 44.04 -29.20 21.11
CA ARG A 346 45.32 -29.90 21.00
C ARG A 346 46.47 -28.94 21.32
N LEU A 347 47.33 -29.32 22.25
CA LEU A 347 48.51 -28.52 22.61
C LEU A 347 49.49 -28.49 21.42
N ARG A 348 49.96 -27.30 21.03
CA ARG A 348 50.83 -27.13 19.86
C ARG A 348 52.16 -26.48 20.20
N GLN A 349 52.13 -25.28 20.77
CA GLN A 349 53.34 -24.49 20.95
C GLN A 349 53.32 -23.76 22.30
N GLU A 350 54.38 -23.90 23.08
CA GLU A 350 54.56 -23.12 24.31
C GLU A 350 55.12 -21.73 24.02
N VAL A 351 54.75 -20.77 24.87
CA VAL A 351 55.34 -19.42 24.86
C VAL A 351 56.53 -19.40 25.83
N PRO A 352 57.77 -19.18 25.36
CA PRO A 352 58.95 -19.20 26.22
C PRO A 352 58.82 -18.26 27.43
N GLY A 353 59.08 -18.78 28.63
CA GLY A 353 59.08 -18.01 29.88
C GLY A 353 57.70 -17.61 30.41
N LYS A 354 56.61 -18.11 29.82
CA LYS A 354 55.24 -17.89 30.31
C LYS A 354 54.47 -19.22 30.37
N ASN A 355 53.45 -19.28 31.22
CA ASN A 355 52.56 -20.45 31.32
C ASN A 355 51.50 -20.47 30.20
N TYR A 356 51.80 -19.87 29.06
CA TYR A 356 50.88 -19.81 27.93
C TYR A 356 51.23 -20.86 26.90
N VAL A 357 50.21 -21.53 26.40
CA VAL A 357 50.31 -22.50 25.31
C VAL A 357 49.32 -22.12 24.23
N VAL A 358 49.77 -22.14 22.98
CA VAL A 358 48.94 -22.04 21.79
C VAL A 358 48.42 -23.44 21.46
N CYS A 359 47.11 -23.54 21.30
CA CYS A 359 46.39 -24.76 21.05
C CYS A 359 45.57 -24.66 19.76
N ASP A 360 45.40 -25.78 19.07
CA ASP A 360 44.48 -25.89 17.94
C ASP A 360 43.09 -26.30 18.45
N ILE A 361 42.04 -25.62 17.99
CA ILE A 361 40.64 -25.96 18.28
C ILE A 361 40.22 -27.13 17.40
N LEU A 362 39.79 -28.23 18.01
CA LEU A 362 39.27 -29.39 17.28
C LEU A 362 37.79 -29.16 16.95
N ALA A 363 37.53 -28.56 15.78
CA ALA A 363 36.17 -28.23 15.32
C ALA A 363 35.20 -29.43 15.38
N ASN A 364 35.68 -30.64 15.06
CA ASN A 364 34.88 -31.87 15.06
C ASN A 364 34.38 -32.30 16.46
N TRP A 365 34.91 -31.71 17.52
CA TRP A 365 34.57 -32.02 18.92
C TRP A 365 33.89 -30.83 19.63
N SER A 366 33.55 -29.76 18.91
CA SER A 366 32.99 -28.54 19.50
C SER A 366 31.46 -28.59 19.57
N GLN A 367 30.91 -28.41 20.77
CA GLN A 367 29.47 -28.26 21.06
C GLN A 367 29.03 -26.80 21.21
N GLY A 368 29.99 -25.87 21.25
CA GLY A 368 29.77 -24.43 21.32
C GLY A 368 31.08 -23.67 21.12
N GLU A 369 30.99 -22.34 21.01
CA GLU A 369 32.17 -21.47 20.87
C GLU A 369 32.98 -21.45 22.18
N ILE A 370 34.28 -21.75 22.04
CA ILE A 370 35.27 -21.59 23.11
C ILE A 370 35.49 -20.09 23.36
N LYS A 371 35.47 -19.68 24.63
CA LYS A 371 35.60 -18.27 25.04
C LYS A 371 36.64 -18.12 26.14
N SER A 372 37.07 -16.88 26.34
CA SER A 372 37.91 -16.51 27.50
C SER A 372 37.24 -16.97 28.81
N ASN A 373 38.07 -17.46 29.73
CA ASN A 373 37.71 -18.02 31.04
C ASN A 373 37.07 -19.41 31.03
N ASP A 374 36.98 -20.09 29.89
CA ASP A 374 36.64 -21.50 29.88
C ASP A 374 37.74 -22.32 30.57
N VAL A 375 37.35 -23.39 31.26
CA VAL A 375 38.25 -24.23 32.06
C VAL A 375 38.74 -25.39 31.22
N ILE A 376 40.05 -25.61 31.24
CA ILE A 376 40.70 -26.74 30.58
C ILE A 376 40.85 -27.84 31.59
N PHE A 377 40.50 -29.05 31.20
CA PHE A 377 40.57 -30.20 32.08
C PHE A 377 41.06 -31.44 31.33
N ALA A 378 41.77 -32.30 32.06
CA ALA A 378 42.10 -33.64 31.62
C ALA A 378 41.04 -34.60 32.15
N ASP A 379 40.49 -35.43 31.26
CA ASP A 379 39.53 -36.50 31.57
C ASP A 379 40.22 -37.74 32.17
#